data_AF-A0A4Q2ZXZ3-F1
#
_entry.id   AF-A0A4Q2ZXZ3-F1
#
_cell.length_a   1.000
_cell.length_b   1.000
_cell.length_c   1.000
_cell.angle_alpha   90.00
_cell.angle_beta   90.00
_cell.angle_gamma   90.00
#
_symmetry.space_group_name_H-M   'P 1'
#
loop_
_entity.id
_entity.type
_entity.pdbx_description
1 polymer ?
#
loop_
_entity_poly.entity_id
_entity_poly.type
_entity_poly.pdbx_seq_one_letter_code
_entity_poly.pdbx_strand_id
1 'polypeptide(L)'
;MRSIIKGRHYRLILLGMISVVFCYTSVPALYQFLMPVRALDIPFLNFTGMAMIAVSLVWTSVMQLEFDQILFKQTDERSDVLPAVIGDYAKEIQLGYFLIMLGIALVLINAVSIALMAIACIISYNSRRVAV
;
A
#
# COMPACT_ATOMS: atom_id res chain seq x y z
N MET A 1 -8.87 -6.38 -18.26
CA MET A 1 -9.63 -5.21 -17.77
C MET A 1 -9.81 -5.16 -16.25
N ARG A 2 -10.18 -6.24 -15.55
CA ARG A 2 -10.36 -6.22 -14.07
C ARG A 2 -9.09 -5.88 -13.26
N SER A 3 -7.87 -6.22 -13.73
CA SER A 3 -6.61 -5.86 -13.03
C SER A 3 -6.30 -4.36 -13.05
N ILE A 4 -6.63 -3.67 -14.15
CA ILE A 4 -6.38 -2.23 -14.33
C ILE A 4 -7.25 -1.40 -13.38
N ILE A 5 -8.51 -1.81 -13.18
CA ILE A 5 -9.45 -1.14 -12.26
C ILE A 5 -9.00 -1.31 -10.80
N LYS A 6 -8.47 -2.49 -10.44
CA LYS A 6 -7.93 -2.77 -9.10
C LYS A 6 -6.71 -1.90 -8.77
N GLY A 7 -5.78 -1.75 -9.73
CA GLY A 7 -4.65 -0.83 -9.60
C GLY A 7 -5.07 0.62 -9.39
N ARG A 8 -6.15 1.05 -10.06
CA ARG A 8 -6.72 2.40 -9.87
C ARG A 8 -7.25 2.62 -8.46
N HIS A 9 -7.94 1.64 -7.87
CA HIS A 9 -8.47 1.78 -6.50
C HIS A 9 -7.35 1.82 -5.45
N TYR A 10 -6.33 0.98 -5.57
CA TYR A 10 -5.17 1.02 -4.67
C TYR A 10 -4.43 2.37 -4.73
N ARG A 11 -4.28 2.94 -5.93
CA ARG A 11 -3.68 4.29 -6.09
C ARG A 11 -4.51 5.38 -5.41
N LEU A 12 -5.84 5.30 -5.47
CA LEU A 12 -6.72 6.25 -4.78
C LEU A 12 -6.61 6.12 -3.25
N ILE A 13 -6.53 4.90 -2.72
CA ILE A 13 -6.35 4.69 -1.28
C ILE A 13 -4.98 5.20 -0.84
N LEU A 14 -3.92 4.90 -1.59
CA LEU A 14 -2.58 5.41 -1.32
C LEU A 14 -2.55 6.94 -1.33
N LEU A 15 -3.19 7.58 -2.30
CA LEU A 15 -3.33 9.04 -2.34
C LEU A 15 -4.08 9.57 -1.10
N GLY A 16 -5.13 8.89 -0.66
CA GLY A 16 -5.84 9.19 0.58
C GLY A 16 -4.91 9.10 1.80
N MET A 17 -4.12 8.04 1.90
CA MET A 17 -3.14 7.86 2.99
C MET A 17 -2.06 8.94 2.99
N ILE A 18 -1.53 9.31 1.81
CA ILE A 18 -0.57 10.42 1.67
C ILE A 18 -1.21 11.73 2.14
N SER A 19 -2.48 11.97 1.80
CA SER A 19 -3.22 13.15 2.24
C SER A 19 -3.36 13.19 3.77
N VAL A 20 -3.63 12.04 4.41
CA VAL A 20 -3.69 11.93 5.87
C VAL A 20 -2.34 12.26 6.51
N VAL A 21 -1.24 11.71 5.98
CA VAL A 21 0.12 12.02 6.44
C VAL A 21 0.43 13.51 6.27
N PHE A 22 0.10 14.08 5.12
CA PHE A 22 0.32 15.50 4.84
C PHE A 22 -0.47 16.40 5.79
N CYS A 23 -1.74 16.07 6.08
CA CYS A 23 -2.53 16.79 7.07
C CYS A 23 -1.90 16.72 8.47
N TYR A 24 -1.39 15.55 8.87
CA TYR A 24 -0.71 15.40 10.15
C TYR A 24 0.56 16.25 10.25
N THR A 25 1.40 16.26 9.22
CA THR A 25 2.72 16.93 9.25
C THR A 25 2.63 18.43 9.00
N SER A 26 1.78 18.85 8.06
CA SER A 26 1.82 20.21 7.49
C SER A 26 0.69 21.10 7.98
N VAL A 27 -0.46 20.53 8.35
CA VAL A 27 -1.63 21.30 8.78
C VAL A 27 -2.33 20.62 9.97
N PRO A 28 -1.75 20.68 11.19
CA PRO A 28 -2.32 20.03 12.37
C PRO A 28 -3.77 20.46 12.68
N ALA A 29 -4.15 21.67 12.30
CA ALA A 29 -5.52 22.19 12.43
C ALA A 29 -6.54 21.43 11.54
N LEU A 30 -6.11 20.80 10.45
CA LEU A 30 -6.95 19.90 9.65
C LEU A 30 -6.94 18.48 10.22
N TYR A 31 -5.86 18.09 10.90
CA TYR A 31 -5.71 16.74 11.44
C TYR A 31 -6.76 16.38 12.49
N GLN A 32 -7.21 17.36 13.29
CA GLN A 32 -8.29 17.14 14.26
C GLN A 32 -9.60 16.60 13.64
N PHE A 33 -9.88 16.94 12.38
CA PHE A 33 -11.07 16.45 11.67
C PHE A 33 -10.93 14.99 11.20
N LEU A 34 -9.72 14.43 11.21
CA LEU A 34 -9.49 13.02 10.90
C LEU A 34 -9.82 12.08 12.07
N MET A 35 -10.30 12.64 13.20
CA MET A 35 -10.66 11.92 14.41
C MET A 35 -9.52 11.03 14.94
N PRO A 36 -8.43 11.63 15.46
CA PRO A 36 -7.35 10.87 16.08
C PRO A 36 -7.84 10.12 17.33
N VAL A 37 -7.53 8.82 17.39
CA VAL A 37 -7.96 7.94 18.48
C VAL A 37 -6.87 7.91 19.55
N ARG A 38 -6.87 8.94 20.40
CA ARG A 38 -5.85 9.12 21.46
C ARG A 38 -5.71 7.94 22.42
N ALA A 39 -6.77 7.16 22.62
CA ALA A 39 -6.74 5.98 23.50
C ALA A 39 -5.79 4.88 23.00
N LEU A 40 -5.48 4.86 21.70
CA LEU A 40 -4.60 3.88 21.07
C LEU A 40 -3.24 4.48 20.67
N ASP A 41 -3.01 5.78 20.92
CA ASP A 41 -1.74 6.44 20.64
C ASP A 41 -0.67 6.05 21.67
N ILE A 42 -0.17 4.83 21.53
CA ILE A 42 0.86 4.25 22.40
C ILE A 42 2.20 4.16 21.65
N PRO A 43 3.32 4.50 22.30
CA PRO A 43 4.64 4.53 21.66
C PRO A 43 5.00 3.22 20.94
N PHE A 44 4.57 2.08 21.49
CA PHE A 44 4.81 0.77 20.92
C PHE A 44 4.14 0.57 19.55
N LEU A 45 2.87 0.99 19.39
CA LEU A 45 2.17 0.88 18.09
C LEU A 45 2.80 1.80 17.05
N ASN A 46 3.15 3.03 17.46
CA ASN A 46 3.78 3.99 16.57
C ASN A 46 5.15 3.47 16.08
N PHE A 47 5.97 2.93 16.99
CA PHE A 47 7.25 2.33 16.63
C PHE A 47 7.09 1.12 15.70
N THR A 48 6.14 0.23 16.00
CA THR A 48 5.84 -0.94 15.16
C THR A 48 5.39 -0.52 13.77
N GLY A 49 4.51 0.48 13.69
CA GLY A 49 4.05 1.07 12.43
C GLY A 49 5.20 1.66 11.62
N MET A 50 6.08 2.45 12.24
CA MET A 50 7.25 3.02 11.59
C MET A 50 8.22 1.94 11.07
N ALA A 51 8.54 0.94 11.89
CA ALA A 51 9.40 -0.16 11.50
C ALA A 51 8.81 -0.93 10.30
N MET A 52 7.50 -1.18 10.33
CA MET A 52 6.81 -1.84 9.22
C MET A 52 6.83 -1.01 7.94
N ILE A 53 6.60 0.32 8.02
CA ILE A 53 6.73 1.21 6.85
C ILE A 53 8.14 1.10 6.26
N ALA A 54 9.18 1.20 7.10
CA ALA A 54 10.57 1.16 6.65
C ALA A 54 10.90 -0.16 5.93
N VAL A 55 10.57 -1.30 6.53
CA VAL A 55 10.79 -2.63 5.93
C VAL A 55 10.00 -2.77 4.62
N SER A 56 8.75 -2.31 4.60
CA SER A 56 7.89 -2.43 3.43
C SER A 56 8.33 -1.54 2.28
N LEU A 57 8.87 -0.36 2.57
CA LEU A 57 9.46 0.52 1.55
C LEU A 57 10.67 -0.15 0.89
N VAL A 58 11.59 -0.70 1.68
CA VAL A 58 12.74 -1.44 1.15
C VAL A 58 12.27 -2.60 0.29
N TRP A 59 11.32 -3.40 0.78
CA TRP A 59 10.73 -4.52 0.03
C TRP A 59 10.13 -4.07 -1.31
N THR A 60 9.24 -3.08 -1.28
CA THR A 60 8.59 -2.56 -2.49
C THR A 60 9.60 -2.04 -3.49
N SER A 61 10.63 -1.33 -3.03
CA SER A 61 11.69 -0.82 -3.92
C SER A 61 12.47 -1.94 -4.58
N VAL A 62 12.87 -2.99 -3.84
CA VAL A 62 13.56 -4.15 -4.40
C VAL A 62 12.69 -4.85 -5.45
N MET A 63 11.42 -5.12 -5.12
CA MET A 63 10.49 -5.79 -6.04
C MET A 63 10.20 -4.95 -7.29
N GLN A 64 10.14 -3.62 -7.17
CA GLN A 64 9.98 -2.73 -8.33
C GLN A 64 11.21 -2.74 -9.24
N LEU A 65 12.42 -2.72 -8.67
CA LEU A 65 13.66 -2.78 -9.46
C LEU A 65 13.75 -4.09 -10.26
N GLU A 66 13.42 -5.22 -9.64
CA GLU A 66 13.40 -6.52 -10.34
C GLU A 66 12.32 -6.55 -11.44
N PHE A 67 11.13 -6.03 -11.14
CA PHE A 67 10.05 -5.93 -12.12
C PHE A 67 10.45 -5.09 -13.34
N ASP A 68 11.07 -3.93 -13.12
CA ASP A 68 11.50 -3.04 -14.20
C ASP A 68 12.60 -3.68 -15.06
N GLN A 69 13.53 -4.42 -14.46
CA GLN A 69 14.57 -5.16 -15.20
C GLN A 69 13.95 -6.26 -16.10
N ILE A 70 12.96 -6.98 -15.59
CA ILE A 70 12.26 -8.02 -16.35
C ILE A 70 11.48 -7.38 -17.52
N LEU A 71 10.78 -6.28 -17.26
CA LEU A 71 10.03 -5.55 -18.27
C LEU A 71 10.95 -4.99 -19.37
N PHE A 72 12.13 -4.49 -18.99
CA PHE A 72 13.12 -3.97 -19.94
C PHE A 72 13.63 -5.07 -20.89
N LYS A 73 14.05 -6.22 -20.34
CA LYS A 73 14.54 -7.38 -21.13
C LYS A 73 13.50 -7.91 -22.12
N GLN A 74 12.22 -7.81 -21.79
CA GLN A 74 11.13 -8.22 -22.67
C GLN A 74 10.92 -7.34 -23.90
N THR A 75 11.27 -6.06 -23.80
CA THR A 75 11.10 -5.15 -24.94
C THR A 75 12.02 -5.55 -26.11
N ASP A 76 13.10 -6.29 -25.80
CA ASP A 76 14.06 -6.83 -26.76
C ASP A 76 13.71 -8.24 -27.27
N GLU A 77 13.22 -9.13 -26.39
CA GLU A 77 12.96 -10.54 -26.73
C GLU A 77 11.46 -10.87 -26.68
N ARG A 78 10.81 -11.01 -27.86
CA ARG A 78 9.43 -11.51 -28.01
C ARG A 78 9.29 -12.94 -27.47
N SER A 79 9.06 -13.10 -26.18
CA SER A 79 8.84 -14.39 -25.53
C SER A 79 7.47 -14.49 -24.87
N ASP A 80 6.74 -15.57 -25.17
CA ASP A 80 5.35 -15.82 -24.75
C ASP A 80 5.21 -16.35 -23.29
N VAL A 81 6.30 -16.43 -22.51
CA VAL A 81 6.34 -17.15 -21.22
C VAL A 81 5.94 -16.28 -20.01
N LEU A 82 5.70 -14.97 -20.19
CA LEU A 82 5.78 -14.01 -19.08
C LEU A 82 4.55 -13.61 -18.23
N PRO A 83 3.27 -13.86 -18.61
CA PRO A 83 2.14 -13.34 -17.83
C PRO A 83 2.11 -13.79 -16.37
N ALA A 84 2.60 -15.00 -16.08
CA ALA A 84 2.67 -15.54 -14.74
C ALA A 84 3.71 -14.82 -13.88
N VAL A 85 4.94 -14.64 -14.40
CA VAL A 85 6.06 -14.01 -13.70
C VAL A 85 5.76 -12.53 -13.41
N ILE A 86 5.27 -11.78 -14.40
CA ILE A 86 4.80 -10.39 -14.22
C ILE A 86 3.71 -10.33 -13.13
N GLY A 87 2.79 -11.30 -13.16
CA GLY A 87 1.70 -11.40 -12.20
C GLY A 87 2.18 -11.61 -10.76
N ASP A 88 3.23 -12.39 -10.55
CA ASP A 88 3.76 -12.67 -9.20
C ASP A 88 4.51 -11.46 -8.63
N TYR A 89 5.37 -10.80 -9.42
CA TYR A 89 5.99 -9.54 -9.00
C TYR A 89 4.96 -8.44 -8.71
N ALA A 90 3.90 -8.35 -9.51
CA ALA A 90 2.83 -7.39 -9.24
C ALA A 90 2.11 -7.65 -7.90
N LYS A 91 1.95 -8.92 -7.49
CA LYS A 91 1.37 -9.28 -6.18
C LYS A 91 2.32 -8.91 -5.05
N GLU A 92 3.62 -9.17 -5.19
CA GLU A 92 4.66 -8.82 -4.21
C GLU A 92 4.73 -7.31 -3.97
N ILE A 93 4.72 -6.52 -5.07
CA ILE A 93 4.67 -5.06 -5.01
C ILE A 93 3.38 -4.59 -4.32
N GLN A 94 2.23 -5.18 -4.67
CA GLN A 94 0.95 -4.85 -4.05
C GLN A 94 0.93 -5.15 -2.54
N LEU A 95 1.55 -6.26 -2.12
CA LEU A 95 1.71 -6.61 -0.71
C LEU A 95 2.52 -5.55 0.03
N GLY A 96 3.63 -5.09 -0.54
CA GLY A 96 4.44 -4.04 0.07
C GLY A 96 3.66 -2.73 0.24
N TYR A 97 2.89 -2.29 -0.77
CA TYR A 97 2.00 -1.13 -0.63
C TYR A 97 0.93 -1.32 0.47
N PHE A 98 0.38 -2.53 0.59
CA PHE A 98 -0.58 -2.85 1.64
C PHE A 98 0.03 -2.72 3.05
N LEU A 99 1.26 -3.21 3.23
CA LEU A 99 1.97 -3.10 4.50
C LEU A 99 2.35 -1.65 4.83
N ILE A 100 2.74 -0.84 3.84
CA ILE A 100 2.96 0.61 4.02
C ILE A 100 1.68 1.28 4.54
N MET A 101 0.53 0.99 3.92
CA MET A 101 -0.76 1.56 4.33
C MET A 101 -1.17 1.13 5.74
N LEU A 102 -0.95 -0.15 6.09
CA LEU A 102 -1.18 -0.63 7.45
C LEU A 102 -0.27 0.10 8.45
N GLY A 103 0.98 0.36 8.08
CA GLY A 103 1.93 1.05 8.93
C GLY A 103 1.53 2.50 9.18
N ILE A 104 1.08 3.21 8.15
CA ILE A 104 0.54 4.57 8.29
C ILE A 104 -0.66 4.59 9.25
N ALA A 105 -1.57 3.63 9.13
CA ALA A 105 -2.73 3.53 10.02
C ALA A 105 -2.32 3.24 11.48
N LEU A 106 -1.25 2.46 11.69
CA LEU A 106 -0.70 2.19 13.03
C LEU A 106 0.09 3.36 13.62
N VAL A 107 0.69 4.22 12.80
CA VAL A 107 1.45 5.39 13.28
C VAL A 107 0.52 6.54 13.65
N LEU A 108 -0.52 6.79 12.86
CA LEU A 108 -1.38 7.95 13.05
C LEU A 108 -2.65 7.65 13.84
N ILE A 109 -3.08 6.39 13.89
CA ILE A 109 -4.24 5.86 14.61
C ILE A 109 -5.40 6.86 14.63
N ASN A 110 -5.96 7.10 13.45
CA ASN A 110 -7.13 7.95 13.27
C ASN A 110 -8.21 7.21 12.47
N ALA A 111 -9.47 7.60 12.68
CA ALA A 111 -10.61 6.89 12.10
C ALA A 111 -10.54 6.78 10.57
N VAL A 112 -10.03 7.81 9.90
CA VAL A 112 -9.91 7.84 8.44
C VAL A 112 -8.86 6.86 7.94
N SER A 113 -7.67 6.82 8.55
CA SER A 113 -6.62 5.85 8.20
C SER A 113 -7.08 4.40 8.44
N ILE A 114 -7.80 4.14 9.52
CA ILE A 114 -8.39 2.83 9.82
C ILE A 114 -9.44 2.46 8.77
N ALA A 115 -10.32 3.39 8.40
CA ALA A 115 -11.34 3.17 7.38
C ALA A 115 -10.73 2.88 6.00
N LEU A 116 -9.72 3.66 5.59
CA LEU A 116 -8.98 3.43 4.34
C LEU A 116 -8.30 2.07 4.34
N MET A 117 -7.71 1.66 5.47
CA MET A 117 -7.12 0.35 5.63
C MET A 117 -8.15 -0.78 5.55
N ALA A 118 -9.32 -0.62 6.16
CA ALA A 118 -10.42 -1.58 6.06
C ALA A 118 -10.90 -1.74 4.61
N ILE A 119 -11.02 -0.65 3.86
CA ILE A 119 -11.35 -0.69 2.43
C ILE A 119 -10.25 -1.43 1.64
N ALA A 120 -8.97 -1.15 1.93
CA ALA A 120 -7.86 -1.87 1.30
C ALA A 120 -7.91 -3.38 1.55
N CYS A 121 -8.24 -3.79 2.79
CA CYS A 121 -8.46 -5.19 3.15
C CYS A 121 -9.59 -5.83 2.33
N ILE A 122 -10.75 -5.17 2.22
CA ILE A 122 -11.89 -5.68 1.45
C ILE A 122 -11.51 -5.87 -0.02
N ILE A 123 -10.83 -4.89 -0.62
CA ILE A 123 -10.39 -4.99 -2.02
C ILE A 123 -9.36 -6.11 -2.19
N SER A 124 -8.41 -6.25 -1.27
CA SER A 124 -7.40 -7.31 -1.29
C SER A 124 -8.03 -8.70 -1.21
N TYR A 125 -8.95 -8.88 -0.26
CA TYR A 125 -9.67 -10.13 -0.03
C TYR A 125 -10.51 -10.54 -1.25
N ASN A 126 -11.29 -9.61 -1.79
CA ASN A 126 -12.07 -9.83 -3.01
C ASN A 126 -11.18 -10.14 -4.21
N SER A 127 -9.95 -9.63 -4.25
CA SER A 127 -9.01 -9.94 -5.32
C SER A 127 -8.53 -11.39 -5.26
N ARG A 128 -8.32 -11.97 -4.07
CA ARG A 128 -7.87 -13.37 -3.91
C ARG A 128 -8.94 -14.39 -4.32
N ARG A 129 -10.22 -14.13 -4.01
CA ARG A 129 -11.33 -15.04 -4.36
C ARG A 129 -11.63 -15.16 -5.86
N VAL A 130 -11.21 -14.18 -6.67
CA VAL A 130 -11.47 -14.19 -8.13
C VAL A 130 -10.32 -14.86 -8.91
N ALA A 131 -9.22 -15.19 -8.22
CA ALA A 131 -8.05 -15.86 -8.81
C ALA A 131 -8.01 -17.39 -8.53
N VAL A 132 -9.02 -17.90 -7.82
CA VAL A 132 -9.30 -19.33 -7.60
C VAL A 132 -10.53 -19.67 -8.44
#